data_AF-A0A4V3CAN4-F1
#
_entry.id   AF-A0A4V3CAN4-F1
#
_cell.length_a   1.000
_cell.length_b   1.000
_cell.length_c   1.000
_cell.angle_alpha   90.00
_cell.angle_beta   90.00
_cell.angle_gamma   90.00
#
_symmetry.space_group_name_H-M   'P 1'
#
loop_
_entity.id
_entity.type
_entity.pdbx_description
1 polymer ?
#
loop_
_entity_poly.entity_id
_entity_poly.type
_entity_poly.pdbx_seq_one_letter_code
_entity_poly.pdbx_strand_id
1 'polypeptide(L)'
;MAASERVAALRRARERQARIEVATARAIKAQASLARAIETKALAIQRYDERVANAEAASATETAELARVCGSAEAAAEILGWSVRDLRRVVKEERGRRAAS
;
A
#
# COMPACT_ATOMS: atom_id res chain seq x y z
N MET A 1 -27.29 -28.88 -53.47
CA MET A 1 -26.03 -28.87 -52.69
C MET A 1 -25.85 -27.61 -51.83
N ALA A 2 -26.23 -26.41 -52.27
CA ALA A 2 -26.02 -25.15 -51.53
C ALA A 2 -26.68 -25.03 -50.13
N ALA A 3 -27.79 -25.70 -49.84
CA ALA A 3 -28.46 -25.60 -48.55
C ALA A 3 -27.69 -26.29 -47.40
N SER A 4 -27.10 -27.46 -47.68
CA SER A 4 -26.30 -28.22 -46.71
C SER A 4 -25.02 -27.48 -46.33
N GLU A 5 -24.35 -26.87 -47.31
CA GLU A 5 -23.15 -26.05 -47.11
C GLU A 5 -23.43 -24.79 -46.29
N ARG A 6 -24.57 -24.13 -46.53
CA ARG A 6 -25.02 -22.98 -45.72
C ARG A 6 -25.27 -23.38 -44.26
N VAL A 7 -25.90 -24.53 -44.01
CA VAL A 7 -26.12 -25.04 -42.65
C VAL A 7 -24.79 -25.36 -41.96
N ALA A 8 -23.85 -25.99 -42.66
CA ALA A 8 -22.51 -26.28 -42.12
C ALA A 8 -21.70 -25.00 -41.82
N ALA A 9 -21.82 -23.97 -42.66
CA ALA A 9 -21.22 -22.66 -42.41
C ALA A 9 -21.80 -21.98 -41.17
N LEU A 10 -23.14 -22.00 -41.01
CA LEU A 10 -23.81 -21.45 -39.82
C LEU A 10 -23.42 -22.17 -38.53
N ARG A 11 -23.28 -23.50 -38.56
CA ARG A 11 -22.80 -24.27 -37.40
C ARG A 11 -21.38 -23.85 -36.99
N ARG A 12 -20.45 -23.78 -37.94
CA ARG A 12 -19.07 -23.32 -37.68
C ARG A 12 -19.03 -21.88 -37.15
N ALA A 13 -19.87 -20.98 -37.66
CA ALA A 13 -19.98 -19.62 -37.17
C ALA A 13 -20.47 -19.57 -35.71
N ARG A 14 -21.48 -20.38 -35.35
CA ARG A 14 -21.99 -20.49 -33.98
C ARG A 14 -20.96 -21.09 -33.02
N GLU A 15 -20.25 -22.13 -33.44
CA GLU A 15 -19.17 -22.72 -32.63
C GLU A 15 -18.05 -21.72 -32.38
N ARG A 16 -17.67 -20.93 -33.39
CA ARG A 16 -16.70 -19.85 -33.24
C ARG A 16 -17.21 -18.79 -32.26
N GLN A 17 -18.46 -18.38 -32.39
CA GLN A 17 -19.09 -17.40 -31.51
C GLN A 17 -19.08 -17.88 -30.06
N ALA A 18 -19.48 -19.13 -29.80
CA ALA A 18 -19.45 -19.71 -28.46
C ALA A 18 -18.03 -19.74 -27.86
N ARG A 19 -17.01 -20.04 -28.68
CA ARG A 19 -15.60 -19.99 -28.22
C ARG A 19 -15.16 -18.57 -27.86
N ILE A 20 -15.57 -17.58 -28.64
CA ILE A 20 -15.28 -16.16 -28.37
C ILE A 20 -15.95 -15.74 -27.06
N GLU A 21 -17.23 -16.07 -26.87
CA GLU A 21 -17.97 -15.73 -25.65
C GLU A 21 -17.32 -16.33 -24.39
N VAL A 22 -16.90 -17.61 -24.46
CA VAL A 22 -16.18 -18.26 -23.36
C VAL A 22 -14.83 -17.58 -23.10
N ALA A 23 -14.07 -17.24 -24.15
CA ALA A 23 -12.80 -16.54 -24.01
C ALA A 23 -12.99 -15.14 -23.39
N THR A 24 -14.00 -14.40 -23.83
CA THR A 24 -14.36 -13.08 -23.29
C THR A 24 -14.78 -13.18 -21.84
N ALA A 25 -15.62 -14.15 -21.47
CA ALA A 25 -16.01 -14.37 -20.09
C ALA A 25 -14.80 -14.67 -19.19
N ARG A 26 -13.83 -15.47 -19.67
CA ARG A 26 -12.57 -15.73 -18.96
C ARG A 26 -11.70 -14.47 -18.85
N ALA A 27 -11.63 -13.65 -19.89
CA ALA A 27 -10.88 -12.40 -19.88
C ALA A 27 -11.45 -11.40 -18.87
N ILE A 28 -12.78 -11.21 -18.85
CA ILE A 28 -13.49 -10.39 -17.84
C ILE A 28 -13.20 -10.94 -16.44
N LYS A 29 -13.30 -12.27 -16.30
CA LYS A 29 -12.73 -13.11 -15.22
C LYS A 29 -11.44 -12.55 -14.64
N ALA A 30 -10.41 -12.65 -15.47
CA ALA A 30 -9.04 -12.33 -15.13
C ALA A 30 -8.85 -10.84 -14.85
N GLN A 31 -9.47 -9.96 -15.63
CA GLN A 31 -9.39 -8.52 -15.44
C GLN A 31 -9.98 -8.09 -14.09
N ALA A 32 -11.15 -8.62 -13.71
CA ALA A 32 -11.74 -8.35 -12.40
C ALA A 32 -10.85 -8.85 -11.26
N SER A 33 -10.19 -10.01 -11.43
CA SER A 33 -9.25 -10.52 -10.44
C SER A 33 -8.01 -9.63 -10.31
N LEU A 34 -7.48 -9.14 -11.44
CA LEU A 34 -6.34 -8.23 -11.46
C LEU A 34 -6.66 -6.90 -10.79
N ALA A 35 -7.83 -6.31 -11.10
CA ALA A 35 -8.28 -5.06 -10.47
C ALA A 35 -8.33 -5.19 -8.95
N ARG A 36 -8.94 -6.27 -8.42
CA ARG A 36 -8.96 -6.54 -6.97
C ARG A 36 -7.58 -6.72 -6.36
N ALA A 37 -6.67 -7.38 -7.08
CA ALA A 37 -5.29 -7.56 -6.61
C ALA A 37 -4.54 -6.21 -6.52
N ILE A 38 -4.74 -5.32 -7.51
CA ILE A 38 -4.19 -3.97 -7.50
C ILE A 38 -4.72 -3.16 -6.32
N GLU A 39 -6.05 -3.16 -6.12
CA GLU A 39 -6.69 -2.45 -4.99
C GLU A 39 -6.20 -2.98 -3.64
N THR A 40 -6.11 -4.30 -3.49
CA THR A 40 -5.63 -4.94 -2.25
C THR A 40 -4.18 -4.56 -1.97
N LYS A 41 -3.33 -4.52 -3.00
CA LYS A 41 -1.94 -4.09 -2.87
C LYS A 41 -1.85 -2.62 -2.47
N ALA A 42 -2.64 -1.75 -3.10
CA ALA A 42 -2.66 -0.33 -2.75
C ALA A 42 -3.06 -0.11 -1.29
N LEU A 43 -4.11 -0.79 -0.82
CA LEU A 43 -4.53 -0.73 0.58
C LEU A 43 -3.46 -1.29 1.54
N ALA A 44 -2.76 -2.36 1.15
CA ALA A 44 -1.70 -2.93 1.97
C ALA A 44 -0.50 -1.97 2.11
N ILE A 45 -0.15 -1.25 1.04
CA ILE A 45 0.88 -0.19 1.06
C ILE A 45 0.42 0.94 1.98
N GLN A 46 -0.80 1.44 1.80
CA GLN A 46 -1.32 2.54 2.62
C GLN A 46 -1.32 2.21 4.11
N ARG A 47 -1.76 1.00 4.48
CA ARG A 47 -1.71 0.51 5.87
C ARG A 47 -0.29 0.30 6.38
N TYR A 48 0.65 -0.04 5.49
CA TYR A 48 2.05 -0.15 5.87
C TYR A 48 2.63 1.23 6.17
N ASP A 49 2.38 2.21 5.30
CA ASP A 49 2.83 3.59 5.47
C ASP A 49 2.24 4.20 6.77
N GLU A 50 0.96 3.95 7.05
CA GLU A 50 0.33 4.34 8.32
C GLU A 50 1.02 3.70 9.53
N ARG A 51 1.37 2.41 9.47
CA ARG A 51 2.09 1.74 10.56
C ARG A 51 3.50 2.31 10.75
N VAL A 52 4.20 2.61 9.65
CA VAL A 52 5.53 3.23 9.70
C VAL A 52 5.42 4.61 10.34
N ALA A 53 4.50 5.46 9.87
CA ALA A 53 4.28 6.78 10.43
C ALA A 53 3.93 6.74 11.93
N ASN A 54 3.08 5.79 12.35
CA ASN A 54 2.75 5.60 13.76
C ASN A 54 3.95 5.15 14.58
N ALA A 55 4.78 4.24 14.05
CA ALA A 55 5.99 3.78 14.72
C ALA A 55 7.04 4.89 14.84
N GLU A 56 7.21 5.70 13.79
CA GLU A 56 8.09 6.87 13.80
C GLU A 56 7.61 7.93 14.81
N ALA A 57 6.31 8.19 14.88
CA ALA A 57 5.74 9.12 15.85
C ALA A 57 5.91 8.62 17.29
N ALA A 58 5.69 7.33 17.54
CA ALA A 58 5.92 6.71 18.84
C ALA A 58 7.40 6.79 19.24
N SER A 59 8.30 6.44 18.32
CA SER A 59 9.75 6.50 18.53
C SER A 59 10.21 7.94 18.82
N ALA A 60 9.69 8.93 18.09
CA ALA A 60 9.99 10.33 18.34
C ALA A 60 9.49 10.78 19.72
N THR A 61 8.30 10.34 20.13
CA THR A 61 7.74 10.61 21.47
C THR A 61 8.61 10.01 22.56
N GLU A 62 9.01 8.74 22.42
CA GLU A 62 9.90 8.04 23.36
C GLU A 62 11.28 8.72 23.42
N THR A 63 11.82 9.16 22.27
CA THR A 63 13.10 9.88 22.21
C THR A 63 13.02 11.22 22.94
N ALA A 64 11.93 11.97 22.74
CA ALA A 64 11.70 13.22 23.46
C ALA A 64 11.51 12.98 24.97
N GLU A 65 10.91 11.84 25.34
CA GLU A 65 10.77 11.43 26.72
C GLU A 65 12.11 11.11 27.37
N LEU A 66 12.96 10.36 26.67
CA LEU A 66 14.29 10.07 27.15
C LEU A 66 15.08 11.35 27.39
N ALA A 67 15.04 12.30 26.44
CA ALA A 67 15.68 13.61 26.61
C ALA A 67 15.16 14.37 27.84
N ARG A 68 13.85 14.27 28.12
CA ARG A 68 13.23 14.86 29.31
C ARG A 68 13.71 14.19 30.60
N VAL A 69 13.74 12.85 30.64
CA VAL A 69 14.19 12.07 31.80
C VAL A 69 15.68 12.28 32.07
N CYS A 70 16.51 12.32 31.03
CA CYS A 70 17.95 12.59 31.12
C CYS A 70 18.28 14.07 31.38
N GLY A 71 17.28 14.96 31.35
CA GLY A 71 17.44 16.40 31.57
C GLY A 71 18.14 17.16 30.44
N SER A 72 18.57 16.49 29.37
CA SER A 72 19.21 17.11 28.20
C SER A 72 19.11 16.26 26.94
N ALA A 73 19.18 16.92 25.78
CA ALA A 73 19.23 16.24 24.49
C ALA A 73 20.62 15.62 24.23
N GLU A 74 21.66 16.15 24.85
CA GLU A 74 23.03 15.69 24.71
C GLU A 74 23.19 14.31 25.37
N ALA A 75 22.70 14.16 26.60
CA ALA A 75 22.76 12.88 27.32
C ALA A 75 21.92 11.79 26.63
N ALA A 76 20.72 12.14 26.14
CA ALA A 76 19.91 11.19 25.38
C ALA A 76 20.55 10.81 24.02
N ALA A 77 21.21 11.75 23.35
CA ALA A 77 21.93 11.47 22.11
C ALA A 77 23.13 10.53 22.36
N GLU A 78 23.86 10.73 23.45
CA GLU A 78 24.94 9.82 23.86
C GLU A 78 24.41 8.40 24.13
N ILE A 79 23.33 8.26 24.90
CA ILE A 79 22.70 6.97 25.20
C ILE A 79 22.25 6.23 23.93
N LEU A 80 21.64 6.96 22.99
CA LEU A 80 21.11 6.37 21.75
C LEU A 80 22.18 6.22 20.65
N GLY A 81 23.39 6.75 20.85
CA GLY A 81 24.42 6.82 19.81
C GLY A 81 24.01 7.70 18.62
N TRP A 82 23.16 8.70 18.85
CA TRP A 82 22.65 9.61 17.82
C TRP A 82 23.42 10.91 17.79
N SER A 83 23.29 11.65 16.67
CA SER A 83 23.81 13.01 16.64
C SER A 83 22.96 13.92 17.54
N VAL A 84 23.60 14.79 18.32
CA VAL A 84 22.91 15.79 19.15
C VAL A 84 22.00 16.68 18.30
N ARG A 85 22.40 16.99 17.06
CA ARG A 85 21.60 17.78 16.12
C ARG A 85 20.27 17.09 15.79
N ASP A 86 20.31 15.80 15.47
CA ASP A 86 19.11 15.04 15.13
C ASP A 86 18.20 14.90 16.34
N LEU A 87 18.76 14.65 17.52
CA LEU A 87 17.95 14.51 18.73
C LEU A 87 17.29 15.83 19.13
N ARG A 88 18.02 16.96 19.05
CA ARG A 88 17.44 18.30 19.26
C ARG A 88 16.32 18.61 18.25
N ARG A 89 16.47 18.18 16.99
CA ARG A 89 15.41 18.32 15.98
C ARG A 89 14.16 17.55 16.40
N VAL A 90 14.29 16.27 16.74
CA VAL A 90 13.17 15.42 17.18
C VAL A 90 12.47 16.00 18.40
N VAL A 91 13.22 16.40 19.43
CA VAL A 91 12.67 17.03 20.65
C VAL A 91 11.91 18.32 20.31
N LYS A 92 12.45 19.15 19.40
CA LYS A 92 11.79 20.40 18.97
C LYS A 92 10.48 20.10 18.23
N GLU A 93 10.49 19.15 17.31
CA GLU A 93 9.31 18.74 16.54
C GLU A 93 8.21 18.15 17.43
N GLU A 94 8.57 17.31 18.40
CA GLU A 94 7.63 16.76 19.38
C GLU A 94 7.03 17.85 20.28
N ARG A 95 7.83 18.82 20.73
CA ARG A 95 7.31 19.98 21.47
C ARG A 95 6.31 20.78 20.64
N GLY A 96 6.60 20.97 19.35
CA GLY A 96 5.68 21.63 18.41
C GLY A 96 4.37 20.86 18.27
N ARG A 97 4.43 19.53 18.14
CA ARG A 97 3.24 18.67 18.04
C ARG A 97 2.38 18.72 19.30
N ARG A 98 2.98 18.61 20.49
CA ARG A 98 2.26 18.70 21.78
C ARG A 98 1.61 20.06 22.03
N ALA A 99 2.19 21.14 21.49
CA ALA A 99 1.61 22.48 21.61
C ALA A 99 0.43 22.71 20.64
N ALA A 100 0.31 21.88 19.59
CA ALA A 100 -0.73 21.99 18.57
C ALA A 100 -1.93 21.05 18.82
N SER A 101 -1.81 20.11 19.77
CA SER A 101 -2.86 19.20 20.24
C SER A 101 -3.58 19.74 21.46
#